data_AF-A0A1S6LN76-F1
#
_entry.id   AF-A0A1S6LN76-F1
#
_cell.length_a   1.000
_cell.length_b   1.000
_cell.length_c   1.000
_cell.angle_alpha   90.00
_cell.angle_beta   90.00
_cell.angle_gamma   90.00
#
_symmetry.space_group_name_H-M   'P 1'
#
loop_
_entity.id
_entity.type
_entity.pdbx_description
1 polymer ?
#
loop_
_entity_poly.entity_id
_entity_poly.type
_entity_poly.pdbx_seq_one_letter_code
_entity_poly.pdbx_strand_id
1 'polypeptide(L)'
;MSTSAHHPADAVRSGGTVTDRLVEANLRYAAGFHDPGMDARPVLQVAVVACMDARLDLHDALGLELGDCHTIRNAGGVVTDDVIRSLTISQRALGTRSVILIHHTNCGLENLTEDFRHELEDEVGQRPPWAVEAFRDVDQDVRQSMQRVRTSPFLPHTDDVRGFVFDVTNGLLREIDPAA
;
A
#
# COMPACT_ATOMS: atom_id res chain seq x y z
N MET A 1 1.38 16.41 22.65
CA MET A 1 0.51 17.41 22.00
C MET A 1 -0.59 16.63 21.30
N SER A 2 -1.85 16.91 21.62
CA SER A 2 -3.00 16.13 21.16
C SER A 2 -3.21 16.36 19.66
N THR A 3 -2.97 15.35 18.84
CA THR A 3 -3.34 15.36 17.42
C THR A 3 -4.88 15.38 17.35
N SER A 4 -5.44 16.56 17.11
CA SER A 4 -6.86 16.73 16.87
C SER A 4 -7.24 15.89 15.65
N ALA A 5 -8.12 14.91 15.84
CA ALA A 5 -8.73 14.18 14.75
C ALA A 5 -9.35 15.20 13.77
N HIS A 6 -8.87 15.21 12.53
CA HIS A 6 -9.36 16.11 11.50
C HIS A 6 -10.81 15.71 11.15
N HIS A 7 -11.79 16.49 11.62
CA HIS A 7 -13.19 16.26 11.29
C HIS A 7 -13.43 16.65 9.82
N PRO A 8 -13.78 15.71 8.91
CA PRO A 8 -13.92 16.00 7.48
C PRO A 8 -15.12 16.88 7.15
N ALA A 9 -16.10 16.95 8.06
CA ALA A 9 -17.43 17.51 7.79
C ALA A 9 -17.47 19.04 7.78
N ASP A 10 -16.54 19.74 8.44
CA ASP A 10 -16.62 21.19 8.58
C ASP A 10 -16.02 21.98 7.41
N ALA A 11 -15.30 21.32 6.48
CA ALA A 11 -14.55 21.98 5.42
C ALA A 11 -15.18 21.93 4.01
N VAL A 12 -16.36 21.31 3.84
CA VAL A 12 -17.13 21.39 2.58
C VAL A 12 -18.03 22.64 2.61
N ARG A 13 -17.42 23.81 2.84
CA ARG A 13 -18.12 25.10 2.85
C ARG A 13 -17.49 26.08 1.86
N SER A 14 -17.46 25.71 0.58
CA SER A 14 -17.32 26.65 -0.54
C SER A 14 -17.49 25.96 -1.91
N GLY A 15 -18.70 25.53 -2.27
CA GLY A 15 -19.12 25.28 -3.67
C GLY A 15 -18.31 24.34 -4.59
N GLY A 16 -17.22 23.72 -4.13
CA GLY A 16 -16.30 22.89 -4.92
C GLY A 16 -16.29 21.42 -4.48
N THR A 17 -15.64 20.59 -5.27
CA THR A 17 -15.49 19.14 -5.02
C THR A 17 -14.39 18.85 -4.01
N VAL A 18 -14.33 17.60 -3.51
CA VAL A 18 -13.21 17.14 -2.66
C VAL A 18 -11.88 17.27 -3.41
N THR A 19 -11.86 16.98 -4.71
CA THR A 19 -10.67 17.11 -5.56
C THR A 19 -10.17 18.54 -5.62
N ASP A 20 -11.05 19.52 -5.77
CA ASP A 20 -10.68 20.94 -5.81
C ASP A 20 -9.95 21.35 -4.52
N ARG A 21 -10.48 20.91 -3.37
CA ARG A 21 -9.85 21.14 -2.06
C ARG A 21 -8.45 20.53 -1.96
N LEU A 22 -8.24 19.33 -2.52
CA LEU A 22 -6.93 18.66 -2.49
C LEU A 22 -5.92 19.36 -3.41
N VAL A 23 -6.35 19.79 -4.60
CA VAL A 23 -5.51 20.58 -5.52
C VAL A 23 -5.17 21.94 -4.92
N GLU A 24 -6.10 22.58 -4.22
CA GLU A 24 -5.81 23.82 -3.51
C GLU A 24 -4.84 23.62 -2.34
N ALA A 25 -4.99 22.52 -1.58
CA ALA A 25 -4.05 22.18 -0.50
C ALA A 25 -2.62 21.99 -1.02
N ASN A 26 -2.44 21.51 -2.25
CA ASN A 26 -1.13 21.39 -2.89
C ASN A 26 -0.41 22.74 -3.04
N LEU A 27 -1.12 23.87 -3.16
CA LEU A 27 -0.47 25.19 -3.23
C LEU A 27 0.32 25.50 -1.95
N ARG A 28 -0.19 25.08 -0.79
CA ARG A 28 0.53 25.22 0.49
C ARG A 28 1.72 24.28 0.58
N TYR A 29 1.58 23.05 0.10
CA TYR A 29 2.69 22.10 0.00
C TYR A 29 3.81 22.67 -0.90
N ALA A 30 3.46 23.15 -2.09
CA ALA A 30 4.40 23.68 -3.07
C ALA A 30 5.17 24.91 -2.57
N ALA A 31 4.56 25.76 -1.73
CA ALA A 31 5.24 26.94 -1.17
C ALA A 31 6.41 26.58 -0.23
N GLY A 32 6.41 25.39 0.36
CA GLY A 32 7.51 24.87 1.19
C GLY A 32 8.34 23.78 0.51
N PHE A 33 7.98 23.37 -0.72
CA PHE A 33 8.67 22.31 -1.43
C PHE A 33 10.01 22.82 -1.98
N HIS A 34 11.07 22.09 -1.67
CA HIS A 34 12.40 22.32 -2.20
C HIS A 34 12.77 21.08 -3.01
N ASP A 35 13.14 21.27 -4.28
CA ASP A 35 13.64 20.18 -5.11
C ASP A 35 14.93 19.64 -4.49
N PRO A 36 14.93 18.39 -3.99
CA PRO A 36 16.10 17.80 -3.36
C PRO A 36 17.12 17.34 -4.41
N GLY A 37 16.84 17.44 -5.71
CA GLY A 37 17.73 17.02 -6.79
C GLY A 37 17.90 15.51 -6.89
N MET A 38 16.89 14.75 -6.43
CA MET A 38 16.95 13.29 -6.37
C MET A 38 16.65 12.63 -7.72
N ASP A 39 17.34 11.52 -7.98
CA ASP A 39 16.98 10.58 -9.06
C ASP A 39 15.66 9.88 -8.71
N ALA A 40 14.99 9.30 -9.71
CA ALA A 40 13.83 8.42 -9.51
C ALA A 40 14.19 7.12 -8.77
N ARG A 41 15.49 6.85 -8.53
CA ARG A 41 15.96 5.67 -7.80
C ARG A 41 15.88 5.92 -6.29
N PRO A 42 15.22 5.04 -5.52
CA PRO A 42 15.07 5.24 -4.10
C PRO A 42 16.40 5.06 -3.36
N VAL A 43 16.70 5.97 -2.43
CA VAL A 43 17.99 6.05 -1.74
C VAL A 43 18.25 4.83 -0.87
N LEU A 44 17.22 4.32 -0.19
CA LEU A 44 17.34 3.12 0.66
C LEU A 44 17.25 1.80 -0.14
N GLN A 45 17.09 1.87 -1.46
CA GLN A 45 16.97 0.71 -2.34
C GLN A 45 15.89 -0.29 -1.88
N VAL A 46 14.78 0.21 -1.35
CA VAL A 46 13.67 -0.59 -0.83
C VAL A 46 12.36 -0.27 -1.55
N ALA A 47 11.54 -1.31 -1.76
CA ALA A 47 10.17 -1.18 -2.19
C ALA A 47 9.22 -1.64 -1.07
N VAL A 48 8.23 -0.83 -0.75
CA VAL A 48 7.20 -1.13 0.24
C VAL A 48 5.88 -1.39 -0.49
N VAL A 49 5.31 -2.57 -0.30
CA VAL A 49 3.97 -2.94 -0.77
C VAL A 49 3.03 -2.88 0.43
N ALA A 50 1.96 -2.09 0.34
CA ALA A 50 1.03 -1.92 1.45
C ALA A 50 -0.43 -1.79 0.99
N CYS A 51 -1.37 -1.99 1.91
CA CYS A 51 -2.79 -1.73 1.63
C CYS A 51 -3.05 -0.23 1.34
N MET A 52 -4.05 0.07 0.52
CA MET A 52 -4.54 1.44 0.25
C MET A 52 -5.33 2.07 1.40
N ASP A 53 -5.38 1.43 2.57
CA ASP A 53 -6.16 1.88 3.73
C ASP A 53 -5.79 3.32 4.15
N ALA A 54 -6.82 4.14 4.33
CA ALA A 54 -6.70 5.57 4.66
C ALA A 54 -6.13 5.83 6.07
N ARG A 55 -6.08 4.81 6.94
CA ARG A 55 -5.53 4.90 8.31
C ARG A 55 -4.02 4.64 8.36
N LEU A 56 -3.43 4.18 7.25
CA LEU A 56 -2.00 3.88 7.16
C LEU A 56 -1.24 5.05 6.54
N ASP A 57 -0.71 5.92 7.42
CA ASP A 57 0.32 6.90 7.07
C ASP A 57 1.68 6.20 7.02
N LEU A 58 1.97 5.60 5.87
CA LEU A 58 3.11 4.72 5.69
C LEU A 58 4.45 5.42 5.89
N HIS A 59 4.58 6.68 5.45
CA HIS A 59 5.85 7.39 5.55
C HIS A 59 6.16 7.72 7.01
N ASP A 60 5.18 8.26 7.75
CA ASP A 60 5.36 8.57 9.16
C ASP A 60 5.59 7.29 10.00
N ALA A 61 4.82 6.23 9.75
CA ALA A 61 4.94 4.96 10.46
C ALA A 61 6.31 4.28 10.30
N LEU A 62 7.01 4.51 9.18
CA LEU A 62 8.32 3.94 8.89
C LEU A 62 9.48 4.94 9.06
N GLY A 63 9.19 6.21 9.36
CA GLY A 63 10.19 7.27 9.41
C GLY A 63 10.86 7.54 8.05
N LEU A 64 10.10 7.43 6.96
CA LEU A 64 10.60 7.62 5.59
C LEU A 64 10.55 9.10 5.18
N GLU A 65 11.62 9.54 4.53
CA GLU A 65 11.70 10.84 3.88
C GLU A 65 11.37 10.72 2.38
N LEU A 66 11.17 11.87 1.73
CA LEU A 66 10.96 11.93 0.28
C LEU A 66 12.16 11.29 -0.42
N GLY A 67 11.90 10.30 -1.30
CA GLY A 67 12.94 9.62 -2.09
C GLY A 67 13.54 8.37 -1.45
N ASP A 68 13.17 8.02 -0.22
CA ASP A 68 13.75 6.86 0.46
C ASP A 68 13.37 5.52 -0.16
N CYS A 69 12.12 5.39 -0.62
CA CYS A 69 11.55 4.12 -1.07
C CYS A 69 10.62 4.25 -2.26
N HIS A 70 10.37 3.13 -2.94
CA HIS A 70 9.16 3.00 -3.75
C HIS A 70 7.99 2.55 -2.88
N THR A 71 6.85 3.21 -3.01
CA THR A 71 5.59 2.82 -2.36
C THR A 71 4.62 2.28 -3.41
N ILE A 72 4.17 1.03 -3.24
CA ILE A 72 3.19 0.35 -4.09
C ILE A 72 1.98 0.04 -3.21
N ARG A 73 0.78 0.52 -3.59
CA ARG A 73 -0.44 0.32 -2.79
C ARG A 73 -1.63 -0.13 -3.63
N ASN A 74 -2.38 -1.11 -3.11
CA ASN A 74 -3.65 -1.58 -3.67
C ASN A 74 -4.60 -2.05 -2.55
N ALA A 75 -5.80 -2.52 -2.89
CA ALA A 75 -6.69 -3.12 -1.90
C ALA A 75 -6.01 -4.34 -1.23
N GLY A 76 -5.89 -4.31 0.09
CA GLY A 76 -5.26 -5.38 0.89
C GLY A 76 -3.74 -5.42 0.89
N GLY A 77 -3.04 -4.72 -0.01
CA GLY A 77 -1.59 -4.92 -0.17
C GLY A 77 -1.27 -6.27 -0.81
N VAL A 78 -2.21 -6.77 -1.62
CA VAL A 78 -2.14 -8.09 -2.26
C VAL A 78 -1.05 -8.10 -3.33
N VAL A 79 -0.24 -9.16 -3.35
CA VAL A 79 0.77 -9.38 -4.39
C VAL A 79 0.10 -9.94 -5.65
N THR A 80 -0.44 -9.03 -6.46
CA THR A 80 -1.00 -9.29 -7.80
C THR A 80 0.07 -9.24 -8.88
N ASP A 81 -0.29 -9.57 -10.12
CA ASP A 81 0.59 -9.39 -11.28
C ASP A 81 1.07 -7.94 -11.44
N ASP A 82 0.24 -6.96 -11.09
CA ASP A 82 0.63 -5.55 -11.16
C ASP A 82 1.66 -5.17 -10.08
N VAL A 83 1.58 -5.78 -8.90
CA VAL A 83 2.62 -5.65 -7.86
C VAL A 83 3.90 -6.32 -8.31
N ILE A 84 3.84 -7.53 -8.87
CA ILE A 84 5.04 -8.22 -9.40
C ILE A 84 5.66 -7.41 -10.54
N ARG A 85 4.86 -6.86 -11.46
CA ARG A 85 5.32 -5.96 -12.52
C ARG A 85 6.04 -4.74 -11.93
N SER A 86 5.44 -4.10 -10.93
CA SER A 86 5.99 -2.90 -10.27
C SER A 86 7.28 -3.20 -9.51
N LEU A 87 7.35 -4.31 -8.77
CA LEU A 87 8.56 -4.79 -8.10
C LEU A 87 9.66 -5.14 -9.11
N THR A 88 9.31 -5.73 -10.26
CA THR A 88 10.28 -6.08 -11.30
C THR A 88 10.94 -4.82 -11.87
N ILE A 89 10.16 -3.77 -12.16
CA ILE A 89 10.68 -2.47 -12.60
C ILE A 89 11.53 -1.85 -11.49
N SER A 90 11.02 -1.83 -10.26
CA SER A 90 11.70 -1.30 -9.08
C SER A 90 13.09 -1.90 -8.90
N GLN A 91 13.24 -3.22 -9.00
CA GLN A 91 14.54 -3.87 -8.84
C GLN A 91 15.41 -3.72 -10.07
N ARG A 92 14.90 -4.07 -11.26
CA ARG A 92 15.72 -4.20 -12.47
C ARG A 92 16.08 -2.87 -13.12
N ALA A 93 15.18 -1.89 -13.09
CA ALA A 93 15.39 -0.59 -13.73
C ALA A 93 15.83 0.49 -12.73
N LEU A 94 15.39 0.38 -11.47
CA LEU A 94 15.56 1.44 -10.46
C LEU A 94 16.39 1.01 -9.24
N GLY A 95 16.86 -0.24 -9.21
CA GLY A 95 17.94 -0.68 -8.30
C GLY A 95 17.51 -1.01 -6.87
N THR A 96 16.23 -1.23 -6.59
CA THR A 96 15.83 -1.76 -5.28
C THR A 96 16.29 -3.21 -5.09
N ARG A 97 16.51 -3.59 -3.84
CA ARG A 97 16.98 -4.92 -3.43
C ARG A 97 16.12 -5.53 -2.33
N SER A 98 15.53 -4.69 -1.49
CA SER A 98 14.69 -5.11 -0.37
C SER A 98 13.20 -4.90 -0.69
N VAL A 99 12.35 -5.82 -0.21
CA VAL A 99 10.89 -5.73 -0.31
C VAL A 99 10.27 -5.86 1.07
N ILE A 100 9.48 -4.87 1.46
CA ILE A 100 8.69 -4.87 2.70
C ILE A 100 7.21 -5.01 2.32
N LEU A 101 6.53 -6.01 2.86
CA LEU A 101 5.10 -6.24 2.69
C LEU A 101 4.37 -5.85 3.97
N ILE A 102 3.43 -4.90 3.90
CA ILE A 102 2.67 -4.41 5.06
C ILE A 102 1.17 -4.60 4.81
N HIS A 103 0.64 -5.63 5.45
CA HIS A 103 -0.79 -5.77 5.68
C HIS A 103 -1.18 -5.02 6.96
N HIS A 104 -2.47 -5.03 7.31
CA HIS A 104 -2.91 -4.42 8.56
C HIS A 104 -4.14 -5.10 9.13
N THR A 105 -4.32 -4.97 10.44
CA THR A 105 -5.51 -5.44 11.15
C THR A 105 -6.78 -4.70 10.69
N ASN A 106 -7.93 -5.37 10.75
CA ASN A 106 -9.23 -4.80 10.36
C ASN A 106 -9.22 -4.32 8.90
N CYS A 107 -8.66 -5.13 8.00
CA CYS A 107 -8.67 -4.83 6.58
C CYS A 107 -10.06 -4.99 5.98
N GLY A 108 -10.41 -4.11 5.02
CA GLY A 108 -11.68 -4.24 4.30
C GLY A 108 -11.82 -5.58 3.58
N LEU A 109 -10.71 -6.14 3.09
CA LEU A 109 -10.70 -7.44 2.40
C LEU A 109 -10.99 -8.63 3.33
N GLU A 110 -10.86 -8.50 4.66
CA GLU A 110 -11.22 -9.57 5.61
C GLU A 110 -12.74 -9.87 5.63
N ASN A 111 -13.52 -8.86 5.22
CA ASN A 111 -14.98 -8.89 5.25
C ASN A 111 -15.60 -9.11 3.87
N LEU A 112 -14.79 -9.21 2.81
CA LEU A 112 -15.26 -9.53 1.46
C LEU A 112 -15.15 -11.03 1.19
N THR A 113 -15.88 -11.48 0.18
CA THR A 113 -15.78 -12.81 -0.41
C THR A 113 -15.78 -12.68 -1.94
N GLU A 114 -15.53 -13.79 -2.63
CA GLU A 114 -15.69 -13.84 -4.09
C GLU A 114 -17.16 -13.64 -4.53
N ASP A 115 -18.14 -13.70 -3.61
CA ASP A 115 -19.54 -13.38 -3.91
C ASP A 115 -19.71 -11.93 -4.37
N PHE A 116 -18.79 -11.03 -4.02
CA PHE A 116 -18.77 -9.67 -4.53
C PHE A 116 -18.77 -9.62 -6.07
N ARG A 117 -18.14 -10.59 -6.74
CA ARG A 117 -18.17 -10.67 -8.20
C ARG A 117 -19.51 -11.16 -8.75
N HIS A 118 -20.23 -11.97 -7.97
CA HIS A 118 -21.59 -12.37 -8.29
C HIS A 118 -22.55 -11.18 -8.18
N GLU A 119 -22.43 -10.40 -7.10
CA GLU A 119 -23.23 -9.17 -6.91
C GLU A 119 -23.02 -8.18 -8.07
N LEU A 120 -21.78 -7.98 -8.51
CA LEU A 120 -21.46 -7.13 -9.66
C LEU A 120 -22.00 -7.69 -10.99
N GLU A 121 -21.99 -9.00 -11.17
CA GLU A 121 -22.59 -9.63 -12.35
C GLU A 121 -24.10 -9.42 -12.39
N ASP A 122 -24.78 -9.56 -11.26
CA ASP A 122 -26.22 -9.35 -11.14
C ASP A 122 -26.60 -7.88 -11.39
N GLU A 123 -25.79 -6.93 -10.93
CA GLU A 123 -26.02 -5.50 -11.12
C GLU A 123 -25.72 -5.02 -12.55
N VAL A 124 -24.54 -5.39 -13.08
CA VAL A 124 -24.00 -4.82 -14.33
C VAL A 124 -24.28 -5.73 -15.55
N GLY A 125 -24.62 -6.99 -15.31
CA GLY A 125 -24.81 -8.01 -16.35
C GLY A 125 -23.51 -8.65 -16.85
N GLN A 126 -22.36 -8.34 -16.23
CA GLN A 126 -21.07 -8.90 -16.59
C GLN A 126 -20.22 -9.18 -15.34
N ARG A 127 -19.76 -10.42 -15.20
CA ARG A 127 -18.82 -10.78 -14.13
C ARG A 127 -17.43 -10.18 -14.37
N PRO A 128 -16.84 -9.52 -13.36
CA PRO A 128 -15.46 -9.07 -13.48
C PRO A 128 -14.47 -10.23 -13.66
N PRO A 129 -13.46 -10.09 -14.55
CA PRO A 129 -12.49 -11.15 -14.82
C PRO A 129 -11.42 -11.30 -13.73
N TRP A 130 -11.21 -10.26 -12.93
CA TRP A 130 -10.26 -10.23 -11.83
C TRP A 130 -10.82 -10.90 -10.57
N ALA A 131 -9.96 -11.49 -9.75
CA ALA A 131 -10.31 -12.00 -8.43
C ALA A 131 -10.41 -10.85 -7.42
N VAL A 132 -11.24 -11.02 -6.38
CA VAL A 132 -11.35 -10.03 -5.29
C VAL A 132 -10.10 -10.05 -4.42
N GLU A 133 -9.42 -11.21 -4.37
CA GLU A 133 -8.24 -11.46 -3.53
C GLU A 133 -8.56 -11.21 -2.04
N ALA A 134 -9.78 -11.56 -1.63
CA ALA A 134 -10.20 -11.53 -0.24
C ALA A 134 -9.48 -12.61 0.57
N PHE A 135 -9.17 -12.31 1.84
CA PHE A 135 -8.52 -13.22 2.78
C PHE A 135 -9.28 -13.23 4.11
N ARG A 136 -9.05 -14.24 4.95
CA ARG A 136 -9.68 -14.35 6.29
C ARG A 136 -8.71 -14.21 7.45
N ASP A 137 -7.44 -14.49 7.20
CA ASP A 137 -6.36 -14.43 8.18
C ASP A 137 -5.24 -13.59 7.57
N VAL A 138 -5.02 -12.42 8.16
CA VAL A 138 -4.01 -11.45 7.70
C VAL A 138 -2.59 -12.00 7.83
N ASP A 139 -2.29 -12.81 8.84
CA ASP A 139 -0.95 -13.38 9.02
C ASP A 139 -0.69 -14.44 7.94
N GLN A 140 -1.69 -15.26 7.63
CA GLN A 140 -1.62 -16.24 6.56
C GLN A 140 -1.46 -15.58 5.19
N ASP A 141 -2.18 -14.47 4.93
CA ASP A 141 -2.05 -13.75 3.67
C ASP A 141 -0.69 -13.06 3.52
N VAL A 142 -0.12 -12.52 4.60
CA VAL A 142 1.26 -12.00 4.61
C VAL A 142 2.25 -13.09 4.24
N ARG A 143 2.12 -14.31 4.80
CA ARG A 143 3.00 -15.45 4.44
C ARG A 143 2.86 -15.82 2.97
N GLN A 144 1.64 -15.91 2.47
CA GLN A 144 1.37 -16.19 1.06
C GLN A 144 1.98 -15.12 0.15
N SER A 145 1.79 -13.85 0.50
CA SER A 145 2.34 -12.69 -0.21
C SER A 145 3.88 -12.73 -0.26
N MET A 146 4.54 -13.01 0.87
CA MET A 146 6.00 -13.23 0.90
C MET A 146 6.43 -14.36 -0.03
N GLN A 147 5.70 -15.48 -0.04
CA GLN A 147 6.00 -16.62 -0.92
C GLN A 147 5.83 -16.27 -2.40
N ARG A 148 4.77 -15.53 -2.77
CA ARG A 148 4.54 -15.06 -4.16
C ARG A 148 5.73 -14.21 -4.64
N VAL A 149 6.21 -13.28 -3.81
CA VAL A 149 7.40 -12.45 -4.13
C VAL A 149 8.66 -13.30 -4.23
N ARG A 150 8.96 -14.14 -3.23
CA ARG A 150 10.19 -14.92 -3.16
C ARG A 150 10.34 -15.96 -4.28
N THR A 151 9.23 -16.48 -4.79
CA THR A 151 9.23 -17.51 -5.85
C THR A 151 9.08 -16.92 -7.26
N SER A 152 8.87 -15.61 -7.39
CA SER A 152 8.75 -14.96 -8.70
C SER A 152 10.08 -14.99 -9.46
N PRO A 153 10.15 -15.61 -10.66
CA PRO A 153 11.38 -15.66 -11.45
C PRO A 153 11.77 -14.30 -12.05
N PHE A 154 10.88 -13.30 -11.96
CA PHE A 154 11.11 -11.97 -12.50
C PHE A 154 11.90 -11.07 -11.54
N LEU A 155 11.94 -11.40 -10.25
CA LEU A 155 12.62 -10.62 -9.22
C LEU A 155 14.04 -11.17 -8.95
N PRO A 156 15.11 -10.42 -9.29
CA PRO A 156 16.48 -10.88 -9.07
C PRO A 156 16.93 -10.85 -7.60
N HIS A 157 16.28 -10.06 -6.75
CA HIS A 157 16.61 -9.91 -5.32
C HIS A 157 15.43 -10.35 -4.47
N THR A 158 15.55 -11.52 -3.84
CA THR A 158 14.52 -12.13 -3.00
C THR A 158 15.05 -12.55 -1.62
N ASP A 159 16.31 -12.21 -1.33
CA ASP A 159 17.03 -12.48 -0.09
C ASP A 159 16.53 -11.64 1.09
N ASP A 160 16.06 -10.41 0.82
CA ASP A 160 15.47 -9.52 1.83
C ASP A 160 14.01 -9.17 1.48
N VAL A 161 13.13 -10.16 1.69
CA VAL A 161 11.67 -10.00 1.59
C VAL A 161 11.08 -10.27 2.97
N ARG A 162 10.48 -9.26 3.60
CA ARG A 162 9.93 -9.35 4.97
C ARG A 162 8.48 -8.88 5.00
N GLY A 163 7.67 -9.52 5.83
CA GLY A 163 6.23 -9.30 5.91
C GLY A 163 5.80 -8.88 7.31
N PHE A 164 4.90 -7.90 7.37
CA PHE A 164 4.43 -7.28 8.61
C PHE A 164 2.92 -7.08 8.59
N VAL A 165 2.34 -7.07 9.79
CA VAL A 165 0.98 -6.60 10.05
C VAL A 165 1.05 -5.33 10.87
N PHE A 166 0.57 -4.23 10.30
CA PHE A 166 0.35 -2.97 10.99
C PHE A 166 -0.94 -3.02 11.81
N ASP A 167 -0.86 -2.69 13.09
CA ASP A 167 -2.04 -2.58 13.93
C ASP A 167 -2.62 -1.16 13.85
N VAL A 168 -3.80 -1.04 13.25
CA VAL A 168 -4.46 0.26 13.00
C VAL A 168 -4.94 0.96 14.28
N THR A 169 -4.88 0.29 15.44
CA THR A 169 -5.32 0.85 16.73
C THR A 169 -4.19 1.46 17.54
N ASN A 170 -2.94 0.98 17.35
CA ASN A 170 -1.79 1.42 18.13
C ASN A 170 -0.56 1.85 17.28
N GLY A 171 -0.57 1.58 15.97
CA GLY A 171 0.48 1.98 15.04
C GLY A 171 1.70 1.07 14.99
N LEU A 172 1.70 -0.07 15.71
CA LEU A 172 2.84 -0.99 15.74
C LEU A 172 2.89 -1.88 14.49
N LEU A 173 4.11 -2.16 14.02
CA LEU A 173 4.39 -3.20 13.04
C LEU A 173 4.79 -4.49 13.75
N ARG A 174 4.06 -5.57 13.48
CA ARG A 174 4.40 -6.92 13.92
C ARG A 174 4.90 -7.72 12.74
N GLU A 175 6.15 -8.20 12.82
CA GLU A 175 6.71 -9.07 11.80
C GLU A 175 6.10 -10.47 11.84
N ILE A 176 5.89 -11.04 10.66
CA ILE A 176 5.34 -12.39 10.48
C ILE A 176 6.46 -13.35 10.11
N ASP A 177 6.60 -14.43 10.90
CA ASP A 177 7.51 -15.51 10.58
C ASP A 177 7.00 -16.26 9.32
N PRO A 178 7.79 -16.34 8.24
CA PRO A 178 7.40 -17.05 7.02
C PRO A 178 7.27 -18.57 7.18
N ALA A 179 7.81 -19.18 8.24
CA ALA A 179 7.83 -20.63 8.44
C ALA A 179 6.77 -21.16 9.43
N ALA A 180 6.04 -20.25 10.09
CA ALA A 180 5.03 -20.58 11.12
C ALA A 180 3.71 -21.09 10.54
#